data_AF-A0A8T4LTW5-F1
#
_entry.id   AF-A0A8T4LTW5-F1
#
_cell.length_a   1.000
_cell.length_b   1.000
_cell.length_c   1.000
_cell.angle_alpha   90.00
_cell.angle_beta   90.00
_cell.angle_gamma   90.00
#
_symmetry.space_group_name_H-M   'P 1'
#
loop_
_entity.id
_entity.type
_entity.pdbx_description
1 polymer ?
#
loop_
_entity_poly.entity_id
_entity_poly.type
_entity_poly.pdbx_seq_one_letter_code
_entity_poly.pdbx_strand_id
1 'polypeptide(L)'
;MKIPNPFAFLFKRSSRSAPTAEDFRREFREKASDLRSDLTDFNVGEKSREFFSLVHSSFARLLGLSSSATYSELKKIAKNSPELNDKYQKDLSAFLDEVAHLEYDFPDFVKDYEVEIAQEKDMALKYLNYLKKKSDIFTRRKLVELDKVILSDEPVSAKRILENYLSRFEELLESFK
;
A
#
# COMPACT_ATOMS: atom_id res chain seq x y z
N MET A 1 -5.64 -64.00 8.97
CA MET A 1 -5.51 -62.85 9.90
C MET A 1 -5.16 -61.62 9.07
N LYS A 2 -5.96 -60.54 9.13
CA LYS A 2 -5.63 -59.26 8.47
C LYS A 2 -4.73 -58.46 9.43
N ILE A 3 -3.51 -58.16 8.99
CA ILE A 3 -2.58 -57.30 9.73
C ILE A 3 -3.18 -55.88 9.75
N PRO A 4 -3.38 -55.24 10.91
CA PRO A 4 -3.84 -53.86 10.95
C PRO A 4 -2.72 -52.95 10.44
N ASN A 5 -3.05 -52.13 9.44
CA ASN A 5 -2.09 -51.25 8.78
C ASN A 5 -1.69 -50.11 9.75
N PRO A 6 -0.41 -50.00 10.18
CA PRO A 6 0.03 -49.05 11.21
C PRO A 6 0.02 -47.58 10.72
N PHE A 7 -0.18 -47.35 9.42
CA PHE A 7 -0.20 -46.02 8.80
C PHE A 7 -1.59 -45.37 8.75
N ALA A 8 -2.65 -46.06 9.17
CA ALA A 8 -4.00 -45.48 9.21
C ALA A 8 -4.13 -44.31 10.22
N PHE A 9 -3.17 -44.17 11.14
CA PHE A 9 -3.18 -43.11 12.16
C PHE A 9 -2.61 -41.77 11.68
N LEU A 10 -1.80 -41.76 10.60
CA LEU A 10 -1.19 -40.54 10.06
C LEU A 10 -2.15 -39.75 9.13
N PHE A 11 -3.29 -40.33 8.77
CA PHE A 11 -4.37 -39.66 8.05
C PHE A 11 -5.57 -39.34 8.96
N LYS A 12 -5.33 -39.01 10.23
CA LYS A 12 -6.25 -38.06 10.90
C LYS A 12 -6.09 -36.72 10.19
N ARG A 13 -6.80 -36.58 9.06
CA ARG A 13 -7.12 -35.30 8.45
C ARG A 13 -7.68 -34.44 9.58
N SER A 14 -6.86 -33.51 10.05
CA SER A 14 -7.34 -32.34 10.77
C SER A 14 -8.52 -31.81 9.98
N SER A 15 -9.71 -31.90 10.55
CA SER A 15 -10.94 -31.34 10.03
C SER A 15 -10.91 -29.81 10.18
N ARG A 16 -9.81 -29.17 9.77
CA ARG A 16 -9.79 -27.73 9.55
C ARG A 16 -10.66 -27.49 8.32
N SER A 17 -11.80 -26.85 8.56
CA SER A 17 -12.61 -26.23 7.52
C SER A 17 -11.71 -25.50 6.52
N ALA A 18 -12.07 -25.53 5.24
CA ALA A 18 -11.39 -24.75 4.24
C ALA A 18 -11.33 -23.28 4.72
N PRO A 19 -10.16 -22.61 4.61
CA PRO A 19 -10.02 -21.25 5.10
C PRO A 19 -11.00 -20.31 4.40
N THR A 20 -11.61 -19.44 5.19
CA THR A 20 -12.64 -18.48 4.76
C THR A 20 -12.00 -17.19 4.21
N ALA A 21 -12.78 -16.35 3.52
CA ALA A 21 -12.33 -15.01 3.12
C ALA A 21 -11.86 -14.19 4.33
N GLU A 22 -12.52 -14.33 5.48
CA GLU A 22 -12.13 -13.68 6.74
C GLU A 22 -10.78 -14.19 7.26
N ASP A 23 -10.49 -15.49 7.13
CA ASP A 23 -9.18 -16.03 7.52
C ASP A 23 -8.05 -15.44 6.67
N PHE A 24 -8.30 -15.27 5.36
CA PHE A 24 -7.34 -14.62 4.46
C PHE A 24 -7.18 -13.14 4.76
N ARG A 25 -8.28 -12.41 4.99
CA ARG A 25 -8.23 -10.99 5.38
C ARG A 25 -7.39 -10.80 6.64
N ARG A 26 -7.57 -11.65 7.65
CA ARG A 26 -6.77 -11.61 8.88
C ARG A 26 -5.29 -11.88 8.59
N GLU A 27 -4.97 -12.92 7.82
CA GLU A 27 -3.60 -13.26 7.40
C GLU A 27 -2.91 -12.08 6.69
N PHE A 28 -3.62 -11.42 5.77
CA PHE A 28 -3.07 -10.32 4.99
C PHE A 28 -2.89 -9.04 5.81
N ARG A 29 -3.78 -8.76 6.78
CA ARG A 29 -3.60 -7.63 7.70
C ARG A 29 -2.40 -7.83 8.62
N GLU A 30 -2.20 -9.05 9.13
CA GLU A 30 -1.02 -9.37 9.93
C GLU A 30 0.26 -9.10 9.15
N LYS A 31 0.34 -9.58 7.91
CA LYS A 31 1.47 -9.31 7.00
C LYS A 31 1.66 -7.82 6.68
N ALA A 32 0.58 -7.07 6.47
CA ALA A 32 0.64 -5.63 6.22
C ALA A 32 1.15 -4.88 7.46
N SER A 33 0.73 -5.31 8.66
CA SER A 33 1.20 -4.78 9.93
C SER A 33 2.71 -5.04 10.14
N ASP A 34 3.17 -6.26 9.87
CA ASP A 34 4.59 -6.62 9.96
C ASP A 34 5.43 -5.78 8.98
N LEU A 35 4.93 -5.57 7.77
CA LEU A 35 5.59 -4.73 6.77
C LEU A 35 5.71 -3.27 7.25
N ARG A 36 4.65 -2.75 7.88
CA ARG A 36 4.62 -1.39 8.45
C ARG A 36 5.58 -1.25 9.63
N SER A 37 5.67 -2.24 10.52
CA SER A 37 6.56 -2.18 11.69
C SER A 37 8.04 -2.18 11.31
N ASP A 38 8.38 -2.91 10.24
CA ASP A 38 9.76 -3.02 9.74
C ASP A 38 10.14 -1.90 8.77
N LEU A 39 9.22 -1.01 8.42
CA LEU A 39 9.43 0.02 7.41
C LEU A 39 10.28 1.19 7.93
N THR A 40 11.41 1.39 7.27
CA THR A 40 12.38 2.47 7.51
C THR A 40 12.75 3.14 6.18
N ASP A 41 13.28 4.36 6.22
CA ASP A 41 13.68 5.05 4.99
C ASP A 41 14.78 4.28 4.21
N PHE A 42 15.59 3.45 4.88
CA PHE A 42 16.67 2.68 4.26
C PHE A 42 16.21 1.41 3.54
N ASN A 43 15.04 0.85 3.88
CA ASN A 43 14.56 -0.43 3.32
C ASN A 43 13.26 -0.29 2.51
N VAL A 44 12.80 0.94 2.23
CA VAL A 44 11.58 1.21 1.44
C VAL A 44 11.56 0.45 0.12
N GLY A 45 12.68 0.34 -0.59
CA GLY A 45 12.70 -0.33 -1.89
C GLY A 45 12.61 -1.85 -1.82
N GLU A 46 13.00 -2.45 -0.71
CA GLU A 46 12.77 -3.88 -0.45
C GLU A 46 11.31 -4.09 -0.01
N LYS A 47 10.85 -3.24 0.93
CA LYS A 47 9.50 -3.32 1.50
C LYS A 47 8.40 -3.00 0.50
N SER A 48 8.65 -2.16 -0.50
CA SER A 48 7.70 -1.92 -1.58
C SER A 48 7.45 -3.18 -2.42
N ARG A 49 8.49 -3.95 -2.73
CA ARG A 49 8.36 -5.22 -3.48
C ARG A 49 7.60 -6.26 -2.68
N GLU A 50 7.89 -6.36 -1.38
CA GLU A 50 7.11 -7.21 -0.47
C GLU A 50 5.62 -6.78 -0.46
N PHE A 51 5.36 -5.47 -0.43
CA PHE A 51 4.01 -4.91 -0.45
C PHE A 51 3.28 -5.21 -1.76
N PHE A 52 3.92 -5.02 -2.92
CA PHE A 52 3.31 -5.33 -4.22
C PHE A 52 2.98 -6.82 -4.35
N SER A 53 3.89 -7.70 -3.93
CA SER A 53 3.64 -9.14 -3.85
C SER A 53 2.46 -9.48 -2.92
N LEU A 54 2.37 -8.79 -1.77
CA LEU A 54 1.25 -8.94 -0.85
C LEU A 54 -0.07 -8.53 -1.51
N VAL A 55 -0.17 -7.31 -2.06
CA VAL A 55 -1.35 -6.81 -2.78
C VAL A 55 -1.80 -7.80 -3.85
N HIS A 56 -0.85 -8.28 -4.66
CA HIS A 56 -1.10 -9.20 -5.74
C HIS A 56 -1.68 -10.54 -5.22
N SER A 57 -0.99 -11.15 -4.26
CA SER A 57 -1.41 -12.43 -3.68
C SER A 57 -2.76 -12.33 -2.95
N SER A 58 -3.03 -11.20 -2.30
CA SER A 58 -4.25 -10.97 -1.54
C SER A 58 -5.47 -10.88 -2.44
N PHE A 59 -5.44 -9.99 -3.43
CA PHE A 59 -6.59 -9.82 -4.31
C PHE A 59 -6.75 -10.98 -5.30
N ALA A 60 -5.66 -11.63 -5.74
CA ALA A 60 -5.77 -12.87 -6.50
C ALA A 60 -6.54 -13.93 -5.73
N ARG A 61 -6.19 -14.14 -4.45
CA ARG A 61 -6.83 -15.16 -3.62
C ARG A 61 -8.28 -14.81 -3.28
N LEU A 62 -8.57 -13.56 -2.93
CA LEU A 62 -9.93 -13.11 -2.63
C LEU A 62 -10.85 -13.14 -3.86
N LEU A 63 -10.33 -12.85 -5.05
CA LEU A 63 -11.09 -12.91 -6.30
C LEU A 63 -11.12 -14.31 -6.95
N GLY A 64 -10.56 -15.34 -6.29
CA GLY A 64 -10.56 -16.71 -6.79
C GLY A 64 -9.68 -16.95 -8.02
N LEU A 65 -8.64 -16.13 -8.21
CA LEU A 65 -7.69 -16.21 -9.30
C LEU A 65 -6.41 -16.94 -8.89
N SER A 66 -5.60 -17.33 -9.89
CA SER A 66 -4.26 -17.87 -9.62
C SER A 66 -3.36 -16.77 -9.05
N SER A 67 -2.37 -17.16 -8.25
CA SER A 67 -1.36 -16.23 -7.72
C SER A 67 -0.51 -15.56 -8.80
N SER A 68 -0.57 -16.06 -10.04
CA SER A 68 0.09 -15.54 -11.23
C SER A 68 -0.80 -14.63 -12.09
N ALA A 69 -1.95 -14.21 -11.57
CA ALA A 69 -2.79 -13.23 -12.25
C ALA A 69 -1.97 -11.96 -12.57
N THR A 70 -2.51 -11.08 -13.40
CA THR A 70 -1.94 -9.75 -13.66
C THR A 70 -2.85 -8.70 -13.03
N TYR A 71 -2.35 -7.48 -12.77
CA TYR A 71 -3.22 -6.36 -12.34
C TYR A 71 -4.39 -6.12 -13.29
N SER A 72 -4.19 -6.31 -14.59
CA SER A 72 -5.26 -6.22 -15.59
C SER A 72 -6.35 -7.27 -15.38
N GLU A 73 -5.97 -8.52 -15.06
CA GLU A 73 -6.93 -9.58 -14.74
C GLU A 73 -7.63 -9.34 -13.41
N LEU A 74 -6.88 -8.95 -12.36
CA LEU A 74 -7.43 -8.57 -11.05
C LEU A 74 -8.48 -7.47 -11.22
N LYS A 75 -8.16 -6.42 -11.97
CA LYS A 75 -9.06 -5.30 -12.26
C LYS A 75 -10.30 -5.73 -13.02
N LYS A 76 -10.16 -6.60 -14.03
CA LYS A 76 -11.29 -7.09 -14.83
C LYS A 76 -12.29 -7.87 -13.96
N ILE A 77 -11.80 -8.70 -13.05
CA ILE A 77 -12.64 -9.47 -12.14
C ILE A 77 -13.20 -8.60 -11.01
N ALA A 78 -12.39 -7.71 -10.42
CA ALA A 78 -12.82 -6.76 -9.40
C ALA A 78 -14.04 -5.94 -9.84
N LYS A 79 -14.05 -5.42 -11.07
CA LYS A 79 -15.17 -4.65 -11.64
C LYS A 79 -16.50 -5.39 -11.71
N ASN A 80 -16.47 -6.72 -11.65
CA ASN A 80 -17.66 -7.56 -11.73
C ASN A 80 -17.80 -8.43 -10.47
N SER A 81 -17.03 -8.15 -9.41
CA SER A 81 -17.02 -8.98 -8.21
C SER A 81 -18.32 -8.78 -7.42
N PRO A 82 -19.13 -9.84 -7.24
CA PRO A 82 -20.36 -9.76 -6.45
C PRO A 82 -20.09 -9.56 -4.95
N GLU A 83 -18.87 -9.79 -4.50
CA GLU A 83 -18.44 -9.61 -3.10
C GLU A 83 -18.18 -8.14 -2.76
N LEU A 84 -18.06 -7.27 -3.76
CA LEU A 84 -17.82 -5.84 -3.63
C LEU A 84 -19.02 -5.03 -4.11
N ASN A 85 -19.29 -3.89 -3.45
CA ASN A 85 -20.25 -2.91 -3.97
C ASN A 85 -19.62 -2.01 -5.05
N ASP A 86 -20.45 -1.31 -5.82
CA ASP A 86 -20.02 -0.46 -6.94
C ASP A 86 -18.95 0.58 -6.57
N LYS A 87 -18.96 1.09 -5.33
CA LYS A 87 -17.95 2.03 -4.85
C LYS A 87 -16.60 1.32 -4.72
N TYR A 88 -16.56 0.21 -3.97
CA TYR A 88 -15.32 -0.51 -3.73
C TYR A 88 -14.76 -1.22 -4.96
N GLN A 89 -15.61 -1.59 -5.93
CA GLN A 89 -15.14 -2.06 -7.23
C GLN A 89 -14.34 -0.98 -7.98
N LYS A 90 -14.80 0.27 -7.94
CA LYS A 90 -14.08 1.42 -8.52
C LYS A 90 -12.81 1.74 -7.75
N ASP A 91 -12.89 1.77 -6.42
CA ASP A 91 -11.75 2.08 -5.55
C ASP A 91 -10.64 1.03 -5.70
N LEU A 92 -11.00 -0.27 -5.74
CA LEU A 92 -10.05 -1.35 -6.00
C LEU A 92 -9.47 -1.27 -7.42
N SER A 93 -10.29 -0.97 -8.43
CA SER A 93 -9.80 -0.81 -9.80
C SER A 93 -8.79 0.34 -9.92
N ALA A 94 -9.04 1.48 -9.27
CA ALA A 94 -8.12 2.62 -9.28
C ALA A 94 -6.84 2.31 -8.51
N PHE A 95 -6.97 1.68 -7.34
CA PHE A 95 -5.83 1.25 -6.54
C PHE A 95 -4.91 0.28 -7.29
N LEU A 96 -5.47 -0.72 -7.99
CA LEU A 96 -4.68 -1.66 -8.79
C LEU A 96 -3.97 -0.98 -9.97
N ASP A 97 -4.57 0.04 -10.58
CA ASP A 97 -3.91 0.83 -11.62
C ASP A 97 -2.73 1.62 -11.05
N GLU A 98 -2.92 2.29 -9.92
CA GLU A 98 -1.88 3.07 -9.24
C GLU A 98 -0.72 2.19 -8.78
N VAL A 99 -1.02 1.04 -8.15
CA VAL A 99 0.01 0.08 -7.72
C VAL A 99 0.76 -0.51 -8.91
N ALA A 100 0.09 -0.80 -10.03
CA ALA A 100 0.76 -1.31 -11.23
C ALA A 100 1.74 -0.29 -11.83
N HIS A 101 1.39 1.00 -11.84
CA HIS A 101 2.32 2.06 -12.26
C HIS A 101 3.51 2.15 -11.29
N LEU A 102 3.23 2.12 -9.98
CA LEU A 102 4.28 2.17 -8.97
C LEU A 102 5.24 0.99 -9.03
N GLU A 103 4.76 -0.23 -9.26
CA GLU A 103 5.60 -1.42 -9.33
C GLU A 103 6.48 -1.41 -10.58
N TYR A 104 5.93 -0.96 -11.71
CA TYR A 104 6.66 -0.89 -12.98
C TYR A 104 7.71 0.23 -12.99
N ASP A 105 7.36 1.39 -12.45
CA ASP A 105 8.23 2.58 -12.42
C ASP A 105 9.01 2.71 -11.10
N PHE A 106 8.94 1.75 -10.17
CA PHE A 106 9.49 1.89 -8.81
C PHE A 106 10.92 2.47 -8.72
N PRO A 107 11.88 2.05 -9.58
CA PRO A 107 13.24 2.61 -9.57
C PRO A 107 13.33 4.10 -9.95
N ASP A 108 12.41 4.58 -10.79
CA ASP A 108 12.32 5.97 -11.25
C ASP A 108 11.36 6.78 -10.37
N PHE A 109 10.32 6.15 -9.81
CA PHE A 109 9.38 6.74 -8.85
C PHE A 109 10.08 7.34 -7.63
N VAL A 110 11.06 6.63 -7.05
CA VAL A 110 11.83 7.17 -5.90
C VAL A 110 12.62 8.41 -6.31
N LYS A 111 13.20 8.44 -7.52
CA LYS A 111 14.00 9.57 -8.02
C LYS A 111 13.14 10.75 -8.46
N ASP A 112 12.07 10.50 -9.21
CA ASP A 112 11.18 11.55 -9.71
C ASP A 112 10.44 12.23 -8.57
N TYR A 113 10.07 11.48 -7.53
CA TYR A 113 9.43 12.04 -6.34
C TYR A 113 10.42 12.80 -5.44
N GLU A 114 11.66 12.33 -5.30
CA GLU A 114 12.74 13.11 -4.68
C GLU A 114 12.98 14.45 -5.41
N VAL A 115 12.91 14.44 -6.74
CA VAL A 115 13.04 15.63 -7.58
C VAL A 115 11.83 16.56 -7.46
N GLU A 116 10.60 16.04 -7.45
CA GLU A 116 9.37 16.82 -7.32
C GLU A 116 9.28 17.50 -5.94
N ILE A 117 9.63 16.79 -4.86
CA ILE A 117 9.75 17.38 -3.51
C ILE A 117 10.84 18.47 -3.48
N ALA A 118 11.98 18.24 -4.12
CA ALA A 118 13.04 19.24 -4.19
C ALA A 118 12.59 20.50 -4.95
N GLN A 119 11.80 20.35 -6.01
CA GLN A 119 11.23 21.46 -6.78
C GLN A 119 10.14 22.22 -6.03
N GLU A 120 9.21 21.53 -5.35
CA GLU A 120 8.18 22.17 -4.52
C GLU A 120 8.79 22.95 -3.34
N LYS A 121 9.80 22.38 -2.69
CA LYS A 121 10.58 23.07 -1.63
C LYS A 121 11.30 24.29 -2.17
N ASP A 122 11.94 24.19 -3.34
CA ASP A 122 12.62 25.32 -3.98
C ASP A 122 11.64 26.44 -4.38
N MET A 123 10.44 26.09 -4.89
CA MET A 123 9.38 27.07 -5.17
C MET A 123 8.84 27.75 -3.91
N ALA A 124 8.60 27.01 -2.82
CA ALA A 124 8.15 27.56 -1.55
C ALA A 124 9.21 28.48 -0.91
N LEU A 125 10.49 28.11 -0.99
CA LEU A 125 11.63 28.94 -0.58
C LEU A 125 11.73 30.24 -1.40
N LYS A 126 11.58 30.15 -2.73
CA LYS A 126 11.55 31.31 -3.62
C LYS A 126 10.40 32.27 -3.27
N TYR A 127 9.21 31.74 -3.00
CA TYR A 127 8.04 32.52 -2.61
C TYR A 127 8.21 33.19 -1.24
N LEU A 128 8.75 32.47 -0.24
CA LEU A 128 9.06 33.02 1.07
C LEU A 128 10.12 34.14 0.98
N ASN A 129 11.17 33.95 0.17
CA ASN A 129 12.19 34.97 -0.07
C ASN A 129 11.62 36.21 -0.79
N TYR A 130 10.69 36.01 -1.74
CA TYR A 130 9.96 37.10 -2.37
C TYR A 130 9.11 37.90 -1.36
N LEU A 131 8.39 37.21 -0.48
CA LEU A 131 7.60 37.85 0.58
C LEU A 131 8.50 38.61 1.59
N LYS A 132 9.64 38.03 1.98
CA LYS A 132 10.64 38.69 2.84
C LYS A 132 11.22 39.95 2.19
N LYS A 133 11.44 39.94 0.86
CA LYS A 133 11.96 41.08 0.09
C LYS A 133 10.95 42.20 -0.13
N LYS A 134 9.65 41.91 -0.13
CA LYS A 134 8.60 42.92 -0.36
C LYS A 134 8.21 43.73 0.88
N SER A 135 8.82 43.48 2.04
CA SER A 135 8.69 44.31 3.26
C SER A 135 7.24 44.55 3.72
N ASP A 136 6.28 43.75 3.27
CA ASP A 136 4.90 43.89 3.71
C ASP A 136 4.72 43.16 5.03
N ILE A 137 4.00 43.81 5.93
CA ILE A 137 3.88 43.54 7.37
C ILE A 137 3.16 42.20 7.60
N PHE A 138 3.82 41.09 7.28
CA PHE A 138 3.42 39.79 7.77
C PHE A 138 3.93 39.67 9.20
N THR A 139 2.99 39.59 10.14
CA THR A 139 3.28 39.40 11.55
C THR A 139 4.23 38.21 11.71
N ARG A 140 5.31 38.35 12.50
CA ARG A 140 6.29 37.28 12.78
C ARG A 140 5.64 35.89 12.97
N ARG A 141 4.43 35.81 13.53
CA ARG A 141 3.63 34.57 13.64
C ARG A 141 3.35 33.85 12.32
N LYS A 142 2.91 34.53 11.26
CA LYS A 142 2.61 33.90 9.96
C LYS A 142 3.87 33.44 9.23
N LEU A 143 4.98 34.17 9.38
CA LEU A 143 6.29 33.75 8.88
C LEU A 143 6.81 32.52 9.64
N VAL A 144 6.59 32.44 10.96
CA VAL A 144 6.92 31.26 11.78
C VAL A 144 6.03 30.06 11.46
N GLU A 145 4.75 30.27 11.12
CA GLU A 145 3.86 29.19 10.65
C GLU A 145 4.25 28.68 9.26
N LEU A 146 4.60 29.58 8.33
CA LEU A 146 5.14 29.20 7.01
C LEU A 146 6.51 28.51 7.13
N ASP A 147 7.40 29.02 7.98
CA ASP A 147 8.67 28.35 8.31
C ASP A 147 8.40 26.98 8.93
N LYS A 148 7.34 26.78 9.74
CA LYS A 148 7.00 25.44 10.26
C LYS A 148 6.46 24.48 9.21
N VAL A 149 5.85 24.97 8.13
CA VAL A 149 5.34 24.13 7.01
C VAL A 149 6.45 23.88 5.98
N ILE A 150 7.37 24.83 5.79
CA ILE A 150 8.52 24.72 4.89
C ILE A 150 9.70 23.98 5.54
N LEU A 151 9.88 24.16 6.86
CA LEU A 151 10.84 23.47 7.73
C LEU A 151 10.18 22.40 8.59
N SER A 152 8.95 21.94 8.28
CA SER A 152 8.55 20.63 8.79
C SER A 152 9.47 19.65 8.08
N ASP A 153 10.53 19.27 8.78
CA ASP A 153 11.62 18.42 8.29
C ASP A 153 11.17 17.00 7.90
N GLU A 154 9.87 16.70 7.86
CA GLU A 154 9.39 15.47 7.24
C GLU A 154 9.34 15.69 5.71
N PRO A 155 10.35 15.25 4.93
CA PRO A 155 10.06 14.94 3.54
C PRO A 155 8.82 14.05 3.52
N VAL A 156 7.96 14.19 2.51
CA VAL A 156 7.02 13.11 2.19
C VAL A 156 7.91 11.95 1.76
N SER A 157 8.37 11.17 2.73
CA SER A 157 9.36 10.15 2.51
C SER A 157 8.69 9.02 1.73
N ALA A 158 9.46 8.32 0.91
CA ALA A 158 8.96 7.15 0.21
C ALA A 158 8.36 6.11 1.19
N LYS A 159 8.79 6.14 2.46
CA LYS A 159 8.14 5.47 3.59
C LYS A 159 6.70 5.96 3.83
N ARG A 160 6.46 7.26 3.98
CA ARG A 160 5.11 7.82 4.19
C ARG A 160 4.16 7.51 3.04
N ILE A 161 4.67 7.49 1.81
CA ILE A 161 3.90 7.07 0.64
C ILE A 161 3.49 5.61 0.77
N LEU A 162 4.44 4.73 1.06
CA LEU A 162 4.17 3.31 1.23
C LEU A 162 3.22 3.05 2.41
N GLU A 163 3.31 3.81 3.50
CA GLU A 163 2.36 3.77 4.63
C GLU A 163 0.93 4.17 4.22
N ASN A 164 0.78 5.15 3.32
CA ASN A 164 -0.53 5.53 2.77
C ASN A 164 -1.10 4.41 1.89
N TYR A 165 -0.29 3.77 1.05
CA TYR A 165 -0.74 2.64 0.23
C TYR A 165 -1.07 1.41 1.08
N LEU A 166 -0.31 1.14 2.15
CA LEU A 166 -0.64 0.11 3.14
C LEU A 166 -1.99 0.37 3.81
N SER A 167 -2.27 1.62 4.21
CA SER A 167 -3.55 1.98 4.83
C SER A 167 -4.72 1.78 3.87
N ARG A 168 -4.58 2.24 2.62
CA ARG A 168 -5.60 2.04 1.57
C ARG A 168 -5.81 0.56 1.22
N PHE A 169 -4.75 -0.22 1.24
CA PHE A 169 -4.83 -1.68 1.07
C PHE A 169 -5.65 -2.32 2.20
N GLU A 170 -5.37 -1.98 3.45
CA GLU A 170 -6.12 -2.48 4.62
C GLU A 170 -7.62 -2.13 4.52
N GLU A 171 -7.96 -0.89 4.15
CA GLU A 171 -9.34 -0.45 3.94
C GLU A 171 -10.04 -1.26 2.83
N LEU A 172 -9.35 -1.55 1.73
CA LEU A 172 -9.90 -2.35 0.63
C LEU A 172 -10.09 -3.81 1.03
N LEU A 173 -9.23 -4.38 1.87
CA LEU A 173 -9.44 -5.74 2.39
C LEU A 173 -10.74 -5.85 3.19
N GLU A 174 -11.12 -4.81 3.94
CA GLU A 174 -12.34 -4.78 4.74
C GLU A 174 -13.63 -4.73 3.89
N SER A 175 -13.50 -4.36 2.62
CA SER A 175 -14.66 -4.21 1.72
C SER A 175 -15.22 -5.53 1.19
N PHE A 176 -14.46 -6.62 1.26
CA PHE A 176 -14.89 -7.95 0.83
C PHE A 176 -15.79 -8.60 1.88
N LYS A 177 -16.89 -9.22 1.45
CA LYS A 177 -17.84 -9.93 2.33
C LYS A 177 -17.44 -11.38 2.53
#